data_AF-A0A222FIG5-F1
#
_entry.id   AF-A0A222FIG5-F1
#
_cell.length_a   1.000
_cell.length_b   1.000
_cell.length_c   1.000
_cell.angle_alpha   90.00
_cell.angle_beta   90.00
_cell.angle_gamma   90.00
#
_symmetry.space_group_name_H-M   'P 1'
#
loop_
_entity.id
_entity.type
_entity.pdbx_description
1 polymer ?
#
loop_
_entity_poly.entity_id
_entity_poly.type
_entity_poly.pdbx_seq_one_letter_code
_entity_poly.pdbx_strand_id
1 'polypeptide(L)'
;MKLTIALLLIFPATTTAEILLQGTGNVAGAEVEMHLNTTESEGITGHYFYTRTSEPIALVGQLNDGELTLKTVGNEHIKETFVGSVQFSSGEISWLQGRWYGEHLMHGSQATGYPFHINGRTGPLDDKVITCDEMQRLHSRFL
;
A
#
# COMPACT_ATOMS: atom_id res chain seq x y z
N MET A 1 18.72 -53.00 23.12
CA MET A 1 18.21 -51.62 23.21
C MET A 1 18.56 -50.91 21.92
N LYS A 2 17.59 -50.58 21.06
CA LYS A 2 17.82 -49.80 19.84
C LYS A 2 17.48 -48.34 20.15
N LEU A 3 18.49 -47.48 20.16
CA LEU A 3 18.34 -46.04 20.39
C LEU A 3 18.09 -45.37 19.03
N THR A 4 16.84 -45.06 18.72
CA THR A 4 16.47 -44.32 17.50
C THR A 4 16.67 -42.84 17.78
N ILE A 5 17.73 -42.25 17.23
CA ILE A 5 17.96 -40.79 17.26
C ILE A 5 17.04 -40.17 16.23
N ALA A 6 16.02 -39.44 16.69
CA ALA A 6 15.17 -38.63 15.83
C ALA A 6 15.95 -37.36 15.44
N LEU A 7 16.29 -37.27 14.15
CA LEU A 7 16.91 -36.09 13.56
C LEU A 7 15.82 -35.01 13.42
N LEU A 8 15.84 -34.00 14.30
CA LEU A 8 14.98 -32.83 14.23
C LEU A 8 15.42 -31.98 13.02
N LEU A 9 14.67 -32.04 11.93
CA LEU A 9 14.79 -31.10 10.81
C LEU A 9 14.27 -29.74 11.24
N ILE A 10 15.19 -28.84 11.55
CA ILE A 10 14.88 -27.43 11.83
C ILE A 10 14.61 -26.78 10.47
N PHE A 11 13.34 -26.76 10.05
CA PHE A 11 12.94 -25.99 8.88
C PHE A 11 13.11 -24.50 9.21
N PRO A 12 13.88 -23.72 8.42
CA PRO A 12 13.90 -22.28 8.59
C PRO A 12 12.50 -21.76 8.29
N ALA A 13 11.82 -21.23 9.30
CA ALA A 13 10.61 -20.47 9.10
C ALA A 13 10.99 -19.21 8.32
N THR A 14 10.77 -19.22 7.01
CA THR A 14 10.83 -18.01 6.18
C THR A 14 9.71 -17.10 6.64
N THR A 15 10.04 -16.14 7.50
CA THR A 15 9.15 -15.05 7.87
C THR A 15 9.03 -14.13 6.66
N THR A 16 7.96 -14.29 5.89
CA THR A 16 7.60 -13.37 4.80
C THR A 16 7.22 -12.03 5.41
N ALA A 17 7.99 -10.99 5.10
CA ALA A 17 7.66 -9.63 5.50
C ALA A 17 6.46 -9.15 4.65
N GLU A 18 5.26 -9.20 5.23
CA GLU A 18 4.10 -8.52 4.66
C GLU A 18 4.34 -7.01 4.75
N ILE A 19 4.57 -6.38 3.59
CA ILE A 19 4.62 -4.92 3.51
C ILE A 19 3.17 -4.44 3.41
N LEU A 20 2.66 -3.88 4.50
CA LEU A 20 1.38 -3.18 4.51
C LEU A 20 1.57 -1.77 3.95
N LEU A 21 0.81 -1.44 2.92
CA LEU A 21 0.88 -0.19 2.18
C LEU A 21 -0.38 0.63 2.44
N GLN A 22 -0.29 1.66 3.28
CA GLN A 22 -1.45 2.49 3.66
C GLN A 22 -1.30 3.95 3.18
N GLY A 23 -2.37 4.53 2.63
CA GLY A 23 -2.43 5.97 2.38
C GLY A 23 -3.80 6.47 1.90
N THR A 24 -3.96 7.80 1.83
CA THR A 24 -5.22 8.46 1.46
C THR A 24 -5.12 9.17 0.11
N GLY A 25 -6.20 9.13 -0.70
CA GLY A 25 -6.27 9.76 -2.02
C GLY A 25 -7.71 10.11 -2.42
N ASN A 26 -7.95 10.42 -3.70
CA ASN A 26 -9.30 10.74 -4.20
C ASN A 26 -9.66 9.92 -5.46
N VAL A 27 -10.78 9.18 -5.44
CA VAL A 27 -11.36 8.49 -6.61
C VAL A 27 -12.72 9.10 -6.92
N ALA A 28 -12.96 9.47 -8.18
CA ALA A 28 -14.22 10.10 -8.61
C ALA A 28 -14.66 11.32 -7.76
N GLY A 29 -13.71 12.06 -7.18
CA GLY A 29 -13.97 13.21 -6.30
C GLY A 29 -14.31 12.86 -4.85
N ALA A 30 -14.20 11.58 -4.46
CA ALA A 30 -14.38 11.11 -3.10
C ALA A 30 -13.06 10.65 -2.49
N GLU A 31 -12.84 11.00 -1.23
CA GLU A 31 -11.66 10.58 -0.47
C GLU A 31 -11.71 9.08 -0.19
N VAL A 32 -10.59 8.41 -0.42
CA VAL A 32 -10.40 6.98 -0.18
C VAL A 32 -9.16 6.75 0.65
N GLU A 33 -9.17 5.65 1.38
CA GLU A 33 -8.01 5.06 2.00
C GLU A 33 -7.70 3.74 1.31
N MET A 34 -6.43 3.47 1.04
CA MET A 34 -5.97 2.29 0.32
C MET A 34 -4.96 1.51 1.14
N HIS A 35 -5.15 0.20 1.20
CA HIS A 35 -4.34 -0.78 1.93
C HIS A 35 -3.90 -1.85 0.94
N LEU A 36 -2.61 -1.91 0.59
CA LEU A 36 -2.05 -2.92 -0.30
C LEU A 36 -1.06 -3.83 0.45
N ASN A 37 -0.97 -5.08 0.02
CA ASN A 37 -0.02 -6.07 0.49
C ASN A 37 0.74 -6.60 -0.74
N THR A 38 2.07 -6.64 -0.65
CA THR A 38 2.94 -7.19 -1.69
C THR A 38 3.36 -8.62 -1.35
N THR A 39 3.27 -9.55 -2.30
CA THR A 39 3.87 -10.88 -2.18
C THR A 39 5.25 -10.93 -2.86
N GLU A 40 6.10 -11.89 -2.50
CA GLU A 40 7.45 -12.07 -3.08
C GLU A 40 7.46 -12.29 -4.61
N SER A 41 6.29 -12.57 -5.21
CA SER A 41 6.10 -12.82 -6.63
C SER A 41 5.64 -11.60 -7.42
N GLU A 42 5.95 -10.37 -6.96
CA GLU A 42 5.51 -9.09 -7.57
C GLU A 42 3.98 -8.90 -7.62
N GLY A 43 3.23 -9.79 -6.97
CA GLY A 43 1.79 -9.73 -6.85
C GLY A 43 1.38 -8.70 -5.81
N ILE A 44 0.44 -7.84 -6.16
CA ILE A 44 -0.19 -6.92 -5.21
C ILE A 44 -1.61 -7.39 -4.95
N THR A 45 -2.01 -7.43 -3.68
CA THR A 45 -3.40 -7.57 -3.25
C THR A 45 -3.75 -6.41 -2.33
N GLY A 46 -5.02 -6.14 -2.12
CA GLY A 46 -5.39 -5.10 -1.17
C GLY A 46 -6.85 -4.72 -1.24
N HIS A 47 -7.15 -3.56 -0.69
CA HIS A 47 -8.45 -2.94 -0.75
C HIS A 47 -8.30 -1.42 -0.75
N TYR A 48 -9.26 -0.72 -1.35
CA TYR A 48 -9.52 0.68 -1.00
C TYR A 48 -10.93 0.81 -0.44
N PHE A 49 -11.18 1.82 0.39
CA PHE A 49 -12.51 2.14 0.89
C PHE A 49 -12.71 3.64 0.88
N TYR A 50 -13.93 4.08 0.61
CA TYR A 50 -14.29 5.48 0.82
C TYR A 50 -14.30 5.78 2.31
N THR A 51 -13.72 6.90 2.69
CA THR A 51 -13.65 7.33 4.09
C THR A 51 -15.04 7.48 4.73
N ARG A 52 -16.08 7.69 3.91
CA ARG A 52 -17.46 7.90 4.35
C ARG A 52 -18.30 6.62 4.47
N THR A 53 -17.99 5.56 3.72
CA THR A 53 -18.85 4.37 3.66
C THR A 53 -18.16 3.10 4.17
N SER A 54 -16.83 3.11 4.38
CA SER A 54 -16.04 2.01 4.95
C SER A 54 -16.20 0.64 4.28
N GLU A 55 -16.92 0.55 3.16
CA GLU A 55 -17.07 -0.70 2.40
C GLU A 55 -15.80 -0.93 1.58
N PRO A 56 -15.06 -2.03 1.82
CA PRO A 56 -13.82 -2.29 1.12
C PRO A 56 -14.07 -2.79 -0.29
N ILE A 57 -13.37 -2.20 -1.24
CA ILE A 57 -13.31 -2.62 -2.63
C ILE A 57 -11.99 -3.35 -2.84
N ALA A 58 -12.05 -4.65 -3.07
CA ALA A 58 -10.89 -5.51 -3.18
C ALA A 58 -10.09 -5.24 -4.47
N LEU A 59 -8.77 -5.34 -4.34
CA LEU A 59 -7.79 -5.04 -5.38
C LEU A 59 -6.85 -6.22 -5.60
N VAL A 60 -6.51 -6.46 -6.86
CA VAL A 60 -5.40 -7.34 -7.27
C VAL A 60 -4.56 -6.64 -8.32
N GLY A 61 -3.26 -6.92 -8.37
CA GLY A 61 -2.38 -6.19 -9.24
C GLY A 61 -0.98 -6.76 -9.33
N GLN A 62 -0.12 -6.01 -10.01
CA GLN A 62 1.28 -6.33 -10.23
C GLN A 62 2.12 -5.05 -10.15
N LEU A 63 3.34 -5.21 -9.65
CA LEU A 63 4.35 -4.18 -9.57
C LEU A 63 5.57 -4.58 -10.42
N ASN A 64 5.83 -3.85 -11.50
CA ASN A 64 6.95 -4.10 -12.39
C ASN A 64 7.77 -2.81 -12.56
N ASP A 65 9.05 -2.81 -12.22
CA ASP A 65 9.97 -1.67 -12.41
C ASP A 65 9.42 -0.31 -11.90
N GLY A 66 8.67 -0.33 -10.80
CA GLY A 66 8.07 0.88 -10.20
C GLY A 66 6.75 1.33 -10.85
N GLU A 67 6.28 0.63 -11.89
CA GLU A 67 4.93 0.76 -12.44
C GLU A 67 3.98 -0.20 -11.72
N LEU A 68 2.88 0.36 -11.23
CA LEU A 68 1.83 -0.36 -10.52
C LEU A 68 0.57 -0.43 -11.38
N THR A 69 0.09 -1.65 -11.61
CA THR A 69 -1.25 -1.90 -12.16
C THR A 69 -2.12 -2.58 -11.11
N LEU A 70 -3.30 -2.02 -10.82
CA LEU A 70 -4.30 -2.62 -9.92
C LEU A 70 -5.64 -2.79 -10.66
N LYS A 71 -6.42 -3.79 -10.26
CA LYS A 71 -7.77 -4.05 -10.78
C LYS A 71 -8.72 -4.28 -9.62
N THR A 72 -9.91 -3.72 -9.71
CA THR A 72 -10.99 -4.03 -8.78
C THR A 72 -11.51 -5.43 -9.02
N VAL A 73 -11.81 -6.16 -7.94
CA VAL A 73 -12.36 -7.52 -8.00
C VAL A 73 -13.50 -7.68 -7.00
N GLY A 74 -14.44 -8.59 -7.31
CA GLY A 74 -15.54 -8.92 -6.40
C GLY A 74 -16.66 -7.90 -6.32
N ASN A 75 -16.66 -6.86 -7.17
CA ASN A 75 -17.75 -5.87 -7.25
C ASN A 75 -18.29 -5.79 -8.69
N GLU A 76 -19.60 -5.98 -8.88
CA GLU A 76 -20.22 -6.00 -10.22
C GLU A 76 -20.44 -4.60 -10.81
N HIS A 77 -20.48 -3.57 -9.96
CA HIS A 77 -20.72 -2.17 -10.31
C HIS A 77 -19.43 -1.35 -10.43
N ILE A 78 -18.28 -1.94 -10.09
CA ILE A 78 -16.98 -1.28 -10.11
C ILE A 78 -16.00 -2.17 -10.87
N LYS A 79 -15.73 -1.81 -12.12
CA LYS A 79 -14.82 -2.51 -13.02
C LYS A 79 -13.76 -1.54 -13.48
N GLU A 80 -12.74 -1.38 -12.64
CA GLU A 80 -11.71 -0.38 -12.85
C GLU A 80 -10.33 -1.01 -12.90
N THR A 81 -9.44 -0.35 -13.63
CA THR A 81 -8.01 -0.64 -13.68
C THR A 81 -7.24 0.64 -13.38
N PHE A 82 -6.40 0.61 -12.35
CA PHE A 82 -5.43 1.63 -12.07
C PHE A 82 -4.15 1.34 -12.83
N VAL A 83 -3.55 2.38 -13.43
CA VAL A 83 -2.19 2.36 -13.95
C VAL A 83 -1.46 3.58 -13.41
N GLY A 84 -0.31 3.37 -12.79
CA GLY A 84 0.46 4.46 -12.21
C GLY A 84 1.87 4.05 -11.80
N SER A 85 2.55 4.97 -11.13
CA SER A 85 3.88 4.76 -10.57
C SER A 85 3.81 4.78 -9.06
N VAL A 86 4.72 4.04 -8.43
CA VAL A 86 4.86 3.97 -6.99
C VAL A 86 6.31 4.25 -6.60
N GLN A 87 6.52 5.05 -5.56
CA GLN A 87 7.83 5.25 -4.96
C GLN A 87 7.83 4.75 -3.53
N PHE A 88 8.87 4.00 -3.17
CA PHE A 88 9.08 3.50 -1.82
C PHE A 88 10.13 4.31 -1.06
N SER A 89 9.95 4.44 0.25
CA SER A 89 10.93 4.97 1.20
C SER A 89 10.92 4.08 2.43
N SER A 90 12.09 3.58 2.84
CA SER A 90 12.24 2.73 4.04
C SER A 90 11.33 1.50 4.08
N GLY A 91 10.98 0.93 2.91
CA GLY A 91 10.09 -0.24 2.80
C GLY A 91 8.60 0.09 2.81
N GLU A 92 8.21 1.36 2.93
CA GLU A 92 6.83 1.83 2.85
C GLU A 92 6.62 2.60 1.54
N ILE A 93 5.37 2.69 1.04
CA ILE A 93 5.06 3.62 -0.05
C ILE A 93 5.23 5.04 0.48
N SER A 94 6.03 5.83 -0.22
CA SER A 94 6.12 7.28 -0.02
C SER A 94 5.03 8.02 -0.79
N TRP A 95 4.76 7.60 -2.03
CA TRP A 95 3.61 8.06 -2.81
C TRP A 95 3.27 7.08 -3.93
N LEU A 96 2.03 7.20 -4.41
CA LEU A 96 1.50 6.50 -5.56
C LEU A 96 0.73 7.53 -6.40
N GLN A 97 1.01 7.59 -7.70
CA GLN A 97 0.34 8.51 -8.62
C GLN A 97 -0.02 7.79 -9.91
N GLY A 98 -1.20 8.05 -10.45
CA GLY A 98 -1.64 7.40 -11.68
C GLY A 98 -3.07 7.74 -12.04
N ARG A 99 -3.72 6.85 -12.79
CA ARG A 99 -5.11 7.04 -13.21
C ARG A 99 -5.90 5.74 -13.14
N TRP A 100 -7.16 5.85 -12.71
CA TRP A 100 -8.16 4.78 -12.78
C TRP A 100 -8.93 4.87 -14.10
N TYR A 101 -9.10 3.75 -14.79
CA TYR A 101 -9.85 3.62 -16.03
C TYR A 101 -10.95 2.57 -15.85
N GLY A 102 -12.08 2.75 -16.53
CA GLY A 102 -13.16 1.76 -16.56
C GLY A 102 -14.48 2.30 -16.04
N GLU A 103 -15.32 1.41 -15.52
CA GLU A 103 -16.68 1.71 -15.06
C GLU A 103 -16.71 1.83 -13.54
N HIS A 104 -17.27 2.94 -13.06
CA HIS A 104 -17.28 3.26 -11.64
C HIS A 104 -18.66 3.70 -11.16
N LEU A 105 -19.41 2.81 -10.49
CA LEU A 105 -20.69 3.09 -9.85
C LEU A 105 -21.62 3.95 -10.76
N MET A 106 -22.28 4.95 -10.18
CA MET A 106 -23.17 5.91 -10.85
C MET A 106 -22.42 6.93 -11.73
N HIS A 107 -21.10 6.86 -11.84
CA HIS A 107 -20.27 7.79 -12.60
C HIS A 107 -19.98 7.32 -14.03
N GLY A 108 -20.39 6.10 -14.37
CA GLY A 108 -20.28 5.53 -15.72
C GLY A 108 -18.86 5.14 -16.13
N SER A 109 -18.68 4.88 -17.43
CA SER A 109 -17.40 4.47 -18.02
C SER A 109 -16.53 5.68 -18.35
N GLN A 110 -15.26 5.62 -17.98
CA GLN A 110 -14.34 6.75 -18.01
C GLN A 110 -13.09 6.40 -18.80
N ALA A 111 -13.25 6.53 -20.12
CA ALA A 111 -12.21 6.20 -21.08
C ALA A 111 -10.96 7.08 -20.96
N THR A 112 -11.10 8.32 -20.49
CA THR A 112 -9.96 9.24 -20.27
C THR A 112 -9.24 8.99 -18.95
N GLY A 113 -9.86 8.25 -18.03
CA GLY A 113 -9.34 7.92 -16.70
C GLY A 113 -9.35 9.07 -15.69
N TYR A 114 -9.51 8.74 -14.42
CA TYR A 114 -9.51 9.68 -13.30
C TYR A 114 -8.13 9.76 -12.66
N PRO A 115 -7.57 10.96 -12.44
CA PRO A 115 -6.31 11.09 -11.73
C PRO A 115 -6.47 10.57 -10.30
N PHE A 116 -5.44 9.86 -9.84
CA PHE A 116 -5.37 9.31 -8.50
C PHE A 116 -3.98 9.55 -7.94
N HIS A 117 -3.94 10.03 -6.70
CA HIS A 117 -2.71 10.28 -5.98
C HIS A 117 -2.91 9.93 -4.52
N ILE A 118 -1.95 9.20 -3.97
CA ILE A 118 -1.83 8.92 -2.55
C ILE A 118 -0.46 9.41 -2.10
N ASN A 119 -0.45 10.19 -1.03
CA ASN A 119 0.75 10.31 -0.21
C ASN A 119 0.74 9.14 0.77
N GLY A 120 1.80 8.34 0.76
CA GLY A 120 1.94 7.30 1.76
C GLY A 120 2.28 7.92 3.12
N ARG A 121 2.18 7.12 4.18
CA ARG A 121 2.69 7.54 5.48
C ARG A 121 4.19 7.72 5.39
N THR A 122 4.63 8.97 5.40
CA THR A 122 5.96 9.29 5.91
C THR A 122 5.95 8.87 7.38
N GLY A 123 6.84 7.95 7.77
CA GLY A 123 6.80 7.31 9.09
C GLY A 123 6.71 8.32 10.26
N PRO A 124 6.45 7.85 11.49
CA PRO A 124 6.24 8.71 12.68
C PRO A 124 7.41 9.65 13.05
N LEU A 125 8.51 9.62 12.30
CA LEU A 125 9.65 10.53 12.42
C LEU A 125 9.52 11.80 11.57
N ASP A 126 8.77 11.78 10.46
CA ASP A 126 8.62 12.95 9.59
C ASP A 126 7.52 13.90 10.09
N ASP A 127 6.57 13.39 10.89
CA ASP A 127 5.57 14.18 11.61
C ASP A 127 6.04 14.62 13.01
N LYS A 128 7.26 14.29 13.42
CA LYS A 128 7.78 14.74 14.71
C LYS A 128 8.15 16.22 14.58
N VAL A 129 7.22 17.11 14.94
CA VAL A 129 7.55 18.48 15.31
C VAL A 129 8.55 18.39 16.46
N ILE A 130 9.84 18.46 16.14
CA ILE A 130 10.91 18.43 17.13
C ILE A 130 10.71 19.67 18.00
N THR A 131 10.33 19.45 19.25
CA THR A 131 10.18 20.54 20.20
C THR A 131 11.55 21.19 20.44
N CYS A 132 11.58 22.48 20.80
CA CYS A 132 12.84 23.18 21.07
C CYS A 132 13.70 22.43 22.11
N ASP A 133 13.06 21.78 23.09
CA ASP A 133 13.70 20.98 24.13
C ASP A 133 14.37 19.71 23.58
N GLU A 134 13.79 19.06 22.57
CA GLU A 134 14.39 17.90 21.91
C GLU A 134 15.56 18.31 21.01
N MET A 135 15.47 19.44 20.32
CA MET A 135 16.56 20.04 19.55
C MET A 135 17.77 20.36 20.45
N GLN A 136 17.53 20.93 21.63
CA GLN A 136 18.59 21.26 22.59
C GLN A 136 19.32 20.03 23.13
N ARG A 137 18.60 18.92 23.38
CA ARG A 137 19.18 17.65 23.82
C ARG A 137 19.98 16.94 22.73
N LEU A 138 19.58 17.09 21.47
CA LEU A 138 20.35 16.57 20.34
C LEU A 138 21.64 17.36 20.14
N HIS A 139 21.58 18.69 20.24
CA HIS A 139 22.74 19.56 20.08
C HIS A 139 23.79 19.35 21.17
N SER A 140 23.39 19.06 22.41
CA SER A 140 24.31 18.74 23.52
C SER A 140 24.98 17.37 23.43
N ARG A 141 24.61 16.52 22.47
CA ARG A 141 25.26 15.20 22.23
C ARG A 141 26.38 15.27 21.20
N PHE A 142 26.51 16.37 20.47
CA PHE A 142 27.53 16.59 19.45
C PHE A 142 28.58 17.64 19.86
N LEU A 143 28.54 18.06 21.13
CA LEU A 143 29.58 18.83 21.84
C LEU A 143 30.19 17.92 22.92
#